data_AF-A0AAV8X231-F1
#
_entry.id   AF-A0AAV8X231-F1
#
_cell.length_a   1.000
_cell.length_b   1.000
_cell.length_c   1.000
_cell.angle_alpha   90.00
_cell.angle_beta   90.00
_cell.angle_gamma   90.00
#
_symmetry.space_group_name_H-M   'P 1'
#
loop_
_entity.id
_entity.type
_entity.pdbx_description
1 polymer ?
#
loop_
_entity_poly.entity_id
_entity_poly.type
_entity_poly.pdbx_seq_one_letter_code
_entity_poly.pdbx_strand_id
1 'polypeptide(L)'
;MVKFARILLTKGTILLSDLEKAEIILLKLFQRKHSRFDISLLERNLLCSPYLRPLCPFLKDGLMRVGGRLNNSKLQYYQQHPFLLPKKGSFG
;
A
#
# COMPACT_ATOMS: atom_id res chain seq x y z
N MET A 1 -10.66 3.31 11.04
CA MET A 1 -11.53 3.49 9.87
C MET A 1 -11.58 4.96 9.51
N VAL A 2 -11.17 5.34 8.30
CA VAL A 2 -11.11 6.75 7.86
C VAL A 2 -12.38 7.08 7.06
N LYS A 3 -13.12 8.11 7.48
CA LYS A 3 -14.45 8.50 6.98
C LYS A 3 -14.33 9.22 5.61
N PHE A 4 -14.22 8.49 4.51
CA PHE A 4 -14.22 9.06 3.15
C PHE A 4 -15.55 8.88 2.38
N ALA A 5 -16.56 8.24 2.99
CA ALA A 5 -17.81 7.86 2.34
C ALA A 5 -18.72 9.03 1.86
N ARG A 6 -18.38 10.30 2.12
CA ARG A 6 -19.25 11.44 1.79
C ARG A 6 -19.05 12.06 0.39
N ILE A 7 -18.06 11.62 -0.39
CA ILE A 7 -17.78 12.19 -1.73
C ILE A 7 -17.87 11.12 -2.83
N LEU A 8 -18.86 10.22 -2.78
CA LEU A 8 -19.23 9.41 -3.93
C LEU A 8 -20.71 9.66 -4.23
N LEU A 9 -20.95 10.67 -5.08
CA LEU A 9 -22.24 10.83 -5.76
C LEU A 9 -22.35 9.72 -6.81
N THR A 10 -22.97 8.60 -6.48
CA THR A 10 -23.31 7.56 -7.45
C THR A 10 -24.78 7.19 -7.32
N LYS A 11 -25.50 7.17 -8.46
CA LYS A 11 -26.93 6.83 -8.61
C LYS A 11 -27.21 5.33 -8.32
N GLY A 12 -26.72 4.76 -7.23
CA GLY A 12 -26.90 3.35 -6.88
C GLY A 12 -26.46 3.00 -5.44
N THR A 13 -26.86 1.83 -4.96
CA THR A 13 -26.50 1.32 -3.62
C THR A 13 -25.01 1.04 -3.54
N ILE A 14 -24.34 1.60 -2.52
CA ILE A 14 -22.92 1.36 -2.23
C ILE A 14 -22.78 0.00 -1.55
N LEU A 15 -22.01 -0.91 -2.13
CA LEU A 15 -21.71 -2.23 -1.56
C LEU A 15 -20.42 -2.19 -0.73
N LEU A 16 -20.26 -3.17 0.17
CA LEU A 16 -19.02 -3.34 0.94
C LEU A 16 -17.79 -3.48 0.01
N SER A 17 -17.96 -4.18 -1.11
CA SER A 17 -16.92 -4.33 -2.13
C SER A 17 -16.49 -3.00 -2.77
N ASP A 18 -17.36 -2.00 -2.80
CA ASP A 18 -17.02 -0.68 -3.35
C ASP A 18 -16.12 0.08 -2.38
N LEU A 19 -16.36 -0.07 -1.07
CA LEU A 19 -15.49 0.49 -0.04
C LEU A 19 -14.10 -0.14 -0.08
N GLU A 20 -14.02 -1.46 -0.20
CA GLU A 20 -12.74 -2.18 -0.34
C GLU A 20 -11.98 -1.74 -1.60
N LYS A 21 -12.66 -1.64 -2.74
CA LYS A 21 -12.06 -1.12 -3.98
C LYS A 21 -11.57 0.31 -3.81
N ALA A 22 -12.37 1.18 -3.19
CA ALA A 22 -11.99 2.57 -2.94
C ALA A 22 -10.75 2.66 -2.06
N GLU A 23 -10.66 1.86 -0.99
CA GLU A 23 -9.48 1.82 -0.11
C GLU A 23 -8.22 1.39 -0.87
N ILE A 24 -8.32 0.34 -1.69
CA ILE A 24 -7.20 -0.12 -2.52
C ILE A 24 -6.77 0.95 -3.53
N ILE A 25 -7.70 1.65 -4.16
CA ILE A 25 -7.40 2.74 -5.10
C ILE A 25 -6.67 3.87 -4.37
N LEU A 26 -7.16 4.30 -3.21
CA LEU A 26 -6.53 5.35 -2.41
C LEU A 26 -5.12 4.97 -1.98
N LEU A 27 -4.90 3.72 -1.54
CA LEU A 27 -3.58 3.21 -1.18
C LEU A 27 -2.62 3.24 -2.37
N LYS A 28 -3.06 2.80 -3.56
CA LYS A 28 -2.26 2.84 -4.79
C LYS A 28 -1.86 4.27 -5.14
N LEU A 29 -2.81 5.20 -5.12
CA LEU A 29 -2.56 6.61 -5.41
C LEU A 29 -1.58 7.22 -4.40
N PHE A 30 -1.76 6.92 -3.12
CA PHE A 30 -0.90 7.44 -2.05
C PHE A 30 0.53 6.92 -2.17
N GLN A 31 0.71 5.61 -2.34
CA GLN A 31 2.04 5.01 -2.52
C GLN A 31 2.72 5.51 -3.79
N ARG A 32 2.00 5.61 -4.91
CA ARG A 32 2.54 6.18 -6.16
C ARG A 32 2.96 7.63 -6.01
N LYS A 33 2.23 8.43 -5.22
CA LYS A 33 2.57 9.83 -4.96
C LYS A 33 3.87 9.97 -4.17
N HIS A 34 4.06 9.17 -3.12
CA HIS A 34 5.15 9.36 -2.15
C HIS A 34 6.36 8.43 -2.32
N SER A 35 6.18 7.30 -2.99
CA SER A 35 7.21 6.25 -3.15
C SER A 35 7.38 5.88 -4.63
N ARG A 36 7.10 6.81 -5.55
CA ARG A 36 7.18 6.58 -7.01
C ARG A 36 8.51 5.95 -7.42
N PHE A 37 9.60 6.49 -6.88
CA PHE A 37 10.95 6.03 -7.19
C PHE A 37 11.15 4.58 -6.77
N ASP A 38 10.85 4.26 -5.50
CA ASP A 38 11.02 2.91 -4.99
C ASP A 38 10.07 1.89 -5.63
N ILE A 39 8.85 2.30 -6.00
CA ILE A 39 7.92 1.48 -6.79
C ILE A 39 8.54 1.14 -8.14
N SER A 40 9.08 2.13 -8.86
CA SER A 40 9.72 1.91 -10.16
C SER A 40 10.94 0.98 -10.06
N LEU A 41 11.69 1.05 -8.95
CA LEU A 41 12.77 0.10 -8.69
C LEU A 41 12.23 -1.32 -8.51
N LEU A 42 11.20 -1.51 -7.70
CA LEU A 42 10.59 -2.83 -7.50
C LEU A 42 9.96 -3.41 -8.77
N GLU A 43 9.31 -2.59 -9.60
CA GLU A 43 8.78 -3.02 -10.91
C GLU A 43 9.89 -3.58 -11.83
N ARG A 44 11.12 -3.12 -11.64
CA ARG A 44 12.32 -3.57 -12.37
C ARG A 44 13.11 -4.65 -11.63
N ASN A 45 12.59 -5.20 -10.53
CA ASN A 45 13.28 -6.14 -9.64
C ASN A 45 14.61 -5.59 -9.09
N LEU A 46 14.69 -4.28 -8.87
CA LEU A 46 15.83 -3.60 -8.26
C LEU A 46 15.59 -3.33 -6.77
N LEU A 47 16.69 -3.17 -6.02
CA LEU A 47 16.63 -2.83 -4.61
C LEU A 47 16.11 -1.40 -4.42
N CYS A 48 15.16 -1.22 -3.49
CA CYS A 48 14.70 0.09 -3.05
C CYS A 48 15.84 0.93 -2.43
N SER A 49 15.52 2.18 -2.13
CA SER A 49 16.34 3.10 -1.35
C SER A 49 16.84 2.44 -0.05
N PRO A 50 18.11 2.67 0.35
CA PRO A 50 18.73 1.99 1.49
C PRO A 50 17.90 2.00 2.78
N TYR A 51 17.18 3.10 3.05
CA TYR A 51 16.35 3.24 4.25
C TYR A 51 15.10 2.32 4.27
N LEU A 52 14.62 1.87 3.10
CA LEU A 52 13.50 0.92 3.00
C LEU A 52 13.95 -0.54 3.00
N ARG A 53 15.20 -0.83 2.62
CA ARG A 53 15.70 -2.22 2.50
C ARG A 53 15.53 -3.06 3.78
N PRO A 54 15.66 -2.53 5.01
CA PRO A 54 15.41 -3.31 6.23
C PRO A 54 13.97 -3.81 6.37
N LEU A 55 13.01 -3.21 5.66
CA LEU A 55 11.61 -3.63 5.60
C LEU A 55 11.35 -4.68 4.50
N CYS A 56 12.40 -5.08 3.76
CA CYS A 56 12.33 -6.02 2.64
C CYS A 56 11.11 -5.77 1.72
N PRO A 57 10.96 -4.54 1.18
CA PRO A 57 9.75 -4.16 0.47
C PRO A 57 9.60 -4.93 -0.85
N PHE A 58 8.36 -5.24 -1.21
CA PHE A 58 8.03 -5.88 -2.48
C PHE A 58 6.67 -5.39 -3.01
N LEU A 59 6.42 -5.62 -4.30
CA LEU A 59 5.14 -5.29 -4.93
C LEU A 59 4.23 -6.52 -4.99
N LYS A 60 2.96 -6.32 -4.65
CA LYS A 60 1.87 -7.27 -4.92
C LYS A 60 0.63 -6.50 -5.34
N ASP A 61 0.05 -6.87 -6.48
CA ASP A 61 -1.15 -6.24 -7.05
C ASP A 61 -0.99 -4.72 -7.25
N GLY A 62 0.24 -4.27 -7.53
CA GLY A 62 0.59 -2.86 -7.69
C GLY A 62 0.66 -2.06 -6.37
N LEU A 63 0.71 -2.74 -5.22
CA LEU A 63 0.89 -2.14 -3.90
C LEU A 63 2.20 -2.59 -3.28
N MET A 64 2.90 -1.65 -2.66
CA MET A 64 4.12 -1.89 -1.90
C MET A 64 3.79 -2.45 -0.52
N ARG A 65 4.42 -3.56 -0.14
CA ARG A 65 4.23 -4.26 1.14
C ARG A 65 5.57 -4.52 1.83
N VAL A 66 5.51 -4.70 3.14
CA VAL A 66 6.65 -5.09 3.98
C VAL A 66 6.87 -6.61 3.90
N GLY A 67 8.13 -7.03 3.84
CA GLY A 67 8.53 -8.44 3.93
C GLY A 67 9.47 -8.70 5.11
N GLY A 68 10.00 -9.93 5.18
CA GLY A 68 11.10 -10.28 6.07
C GLY A 68 10.63 -10.94 7.37
N ARG A 69 10.73 -10.22 8.50
CA ARG A 69 10.70 -10.81 9.86
C ARG A 69 9.47 -11.68 10.17
N LEU A 70 8.32 -11.37 9.60
CA LEU A 70 7.06 -12.08 9.86
C LEU A 70 6.74 -13.17 8.83
N ASN A 71 7.58 -13.39 7.81
CA ASN A 71 7.33 -14.35 6.72
C ASN A 71 7.11 -15.80 7.23
N ASN A 72 7.73 -16.17 8.35
CA ASN A 72 7.61 -17.52 8.93
C ASN A 72 6.63 -17.58 10.12
N SER A 73 5.85 -16.52 10.34
CA SER A 73 4.86 -16.50 11.42
C SER A 73 3.56 -17.21 11.02
N LYS A 74 2.77 -17.64 12.01
CA LYS A 74 1.43 -18.21 11.78
C LYS A 74 0.33 -17.15 11.57
N LEU A 75 0.72 -15.90 11.29
CA LEU A 75 -0.21 -14.79 11.10
C LEU A 75 -0.90 -14.89 9.73
N GLN A 76 -2.01 -14.17 9.55
CA GLN A 76 -2.65 -14.07 8.24
C GLN A 76 -1.80 -13.22 7.29
N TYR A 77 -1.95 -13.45 5.98
CA TYR A 77 -1.10 -12.83 4.95
C TYR A 77 -0.94 -11.31 5.09
N TYR A 78 -2.02 -10.58 5.32
CA TYR A 78 -1.98 -9.11 5.43
C TYR A 78 -1.29 -8.63 6.72
N GLN A 79 -1.22 -9.47 7.76
CA GLN A 79 -0.50 -9.20 9.00
C GLN A 79 1.00 -9.49 8.83
N GLN A 80 1.36 -10.51 8.05
CA GLN A 80 2.74 -10.79 7.69
C GLN A 80 3.30 -9.72 6.75
N HIS A 81 2.46 -9.24 5.84
CA HIS A 81 2.83 -8.32 4.75
C HIS A 81 1.98 -7.06 4.74
N PRO A 82 2.05 -6.22 5.80
CA PRO A 82 1.29 -4.99 5.85
C PRO A 82 1.68 -4.04 4.71
N PHE A 83 0.76 -3.17 4.31
CA PHE A 83 1.05 -2.13 3.33
C PHE A 83 2.14 -1.20 3.85
N LEU A 84 3.13 -0.93 3.00
CA LEU A 84 4.18 0.03 3.32
C LEU A 84 3.63 1.43 3.11
N LEU A 85 3.35 2.14 4.20
CA LEU A 85 2.91 3.53 4.15
C LEU A 85 4.11 4.46 4.42
N PRO A 86 4.31 5.50 3.61
CA PRO A 86 5.23 6.59 3.93
C PRO A 86 4.98 7.09 5.36
N LYS A 87 6.06 7.28 6.13
CA LYS A 87 5.98 7.89 7.46
C LYS A 87 5.40 9.30 7.30
N LYS A 88 4.46 9.71 8.17
CA LYS A 88 3.86 11.06 8.16
C LYS A 88 4.95 12.13 8.00
N GLY A 89 4.85 12.97 6.95
CA GLY A 89 5.31 14.36 7.04
C GLY A 89 6.50 14.83 6.20
N SER A 90 6.98 14.16 5.15
CA SER A 90 7.75 14.87 4.12
C SER A 90 6.87 15.17 2.91
N PHE A 91 6.20 16.31 2.98
CA PHE A 91 5.77 17.09 1.81
C PHE A 91 7.05 17.63 1.17
N GLY A 92 7.68 16.81 0.33
CA GLY A 92 8.68 17.27 -0.64
C GLY A 92 7.99 17.55 -1.96
#